data_AF-G2PR96-F1
#
_entry.id   AF-G2PR96-F1
#
_cell.length_a   1.000
_cell.length_b   1.000
_cell.length_c   1.000
_cell.angle_alpha   90.00
_cell.angle_beta   90.00
_cell.angle_gamma   90.00
#
_symmetry.space_group_name_H-M   'P 1'
#
loop_
_entity.id
_entity.type
_entity.pdbx_description
1 polymer ?
#
loop_
_entity_poly.entity_id
_entity_poly.type
_entity_poly.pdbx_seq_one_letter_code
_entity_poly.pdbx_strand_id
1 'polypeptide(L)'
;MASEKLFNILEGFNFDNLENPEFQEDSVREELIIPIIRGLGYSADKPNQIIRSRKLIHPFVSIGSKRKNIYIIPDYLFEVNGKAAWILDAKSPNEEIIKSKHVEQAYSYAIHSEVRVSFFALCNGKEFVLYDIQKPEPLLHFPLISIPRFWEPLKSILAPDNVFTVDYNKLAKDLGLHLKRLGFESFHSLIFPDIPIMEITQLDPDQYSISGGLIVNEETYMVTFDFDENVFKQLKGIIPDNAFKMLSIRRNDKRLVARFSDRNFLVTIDCKIGQKLEENEREIFLPMSVNKFIK
;
A
#
# COMPACT_ATOMS: atom_id res chain seq x y z
N MET A 1 -4.13 -14.24 -23.36
CA MET A 1 -4.50 -13.58 -22.08
C MET A 1 -3.41 -12.61 -21.72
N ALA A 2 -3.81 -11.37 -21.44
CA ALA A 2 -2.87 -10.32 -21.10
C ALA A 2 -2.57 -10.38 -19.60
N SER A 3 -1.27 -10.46 -19.28
CA SER A 3 -0.78 -10.22 -17.93
C SER A 3 0.14 -9.03 -18.00
N GLU A 4 -0.02 -8.08 -17.10
CA GLU A 4 0.75 -6.84 -17.09
C GLU A 4 1.72 -6.86 -15.92
N LYS A 5 3.02 -6.66 -16.21
CA LYS A 5 4.04 -6.54 -15.17
C LYS A 5 3.87 -5.20 -14.47
N LEU A 6 3.81 -5.21 -13.14
CA LEU A 6 3.75 -3.99 -12.36
C LEU A 6 5.08 -3.25 -12.43
N PHE A 7 5.02 -1.92 -12.43
CA PHE A 7 6.21 -1.08 -12.30
C PHE A 7 6.93 -1.41 -10.98
N ASN A 8 8.22 -1.71 -11.06
CA ASN A 8 9.04 -2.00 -9.89
C ASN A 8 10.19 -1.00 -9.80
N ILE A 9 10.11 -0.08 -8.84
CA ILE A 9 11.16 0.91 -8.59
C ILE A 9 12.48 0.28 -8.14
N LEU A 10 12.44 -0.95 -7.64
CA LEU A 10 13.59 -1.76 -7.22
C LEU A 10 13.90 -2.88 -8.22
N GLU A 11 13.51 -2.71 -9.49
CA GLU A 11 13.83 -3.68 -10.53
C GLU A 11 15.35 -3.91 -10.63
N GLY A 12 15.77 -5.17 -10.53
CA GLY A 12 17.17 -5.57 -10.58
C GLY A 12 17.84 -5.74 -9.22
N PHE A 13 17.22 -5.31 -8.12
CA PHE A 13 17.75 -5.60 -6.77
C PHE A 13 17.54 -7.08 -6.40
N ASN A 14 18.59 -7.75 -5.93
CA ASN A 14 18.50 -9.11 -5.41
C ASN A 14 18.20 -9.08 -3.90
N PHE A 15 16.98 -9.43 -3.51
CA PHE A 15 16.54 -9.45 -2.11
C PHE A 15 17.27 -10.49 -1.24
N ASP A 16 17.92 -11.50 -1.83
CA ASP A 16 18.76 -12.44 -1.07
C ASP A 16 19.97 -11.74 -0.41
N ASN A 17 20.36 -10.56 -0.91
CA ASN A 17 21.42 -9.75 -0.31
C ASN A 17 21.08 -9.31 1.13
N LEU A 18 19.79 -9.26 1.50
CA LEU A 18 19.36 -8.91 2.87
C LEU A 18 19.76 -9.96 3.92
N GLU A 19 20.14 -11.16 3.49
CA GLU A 19 20.64 -12.23 4.36
C GLU A 19 22.16 -12.16 4.55
N ASN A 20 22.86 -11.27 3.83
CA ASN A 20 24.28 -11.03 4.03
C ASN A 20 24.49 -10.22 5.33
N PRO A 21 25.27 -10.71 6.31
CA PRO A 21 25.56 -9.98 7.54
C PRO A 21 26.26 -8.63 7.33
N GLU A 22 26.89 -8.39 6.18
CA GLU A 22 27.51 -7.09 5.86
C GLU A 22 26.51 -6.10 5.22
N PHE A 23 25.30 -6.54 4.86
CA PHE A 23 24.25 -5.65 4.35
C PHE A 23 23.55 -4.95 5.53
N GLN A 24 24.06 -3.79 5.91
CA GLN A 24 23.63 -3.04 7.09
C GLN A 24 22.78 -1.81 6.72
N GLU A 25 22.44 -0.98 7.70
CA GLU A 25 21.61 0.23 7.55
C GLU A 25 22.08 1.17 6.43
N ASP A 26 23.39 1.31 6.23
CA ASP A 26 23.97 2.08 5.12
C ASP A 26 23.61 1.50 3.74
N SER A 27 23.66 0.18 3.60
CA SER A 27 23.26 -0.53 2.38
C SER A 27 21.75 -0.41 2.14
N VAL A 28 20.92 -0.51 3.20
CA VAL A 28 19.47 -0.26 3.11
C VAL A 28 19.19 1.17 2.61
N ARG A 29 19.94 2.15 3.11
CA ARG A 29 19.80 3.55 2.68
C ARG A 29 20.09 3.70 1.19
N GLU A 30 21.25 3.25 0.74
CA GLU A 30 21.72 3.52 -0.63
C GLU A 30 21.05 2.63 -1.69
N GLU A 31 20.92 1.33 -1.44
CA GLU A 31 20.44 0.37 -2.45
C GLU A 31 18.91 0.30 -2.55
N LEU A 32 18.19 0.71 -1.49
CA LEU A 32 16.73 0.53 -1.40
C LEU A 32 16.00 1.86 -1.21
N ILE A 33 16.34 2.63 -0.18
CA ILE A 33 15.61 3.86 0.13
C ILE A 33 15.87 4.94 -0.92
N ILE A 34 17.11 5.13 -1.40
CA ILE A 34 17.43 6.15 -2.41
C ILE A 34 16.61 5.97 -3.71
N PRO A 35 16.54 4.78 -4.33
CA PRO A 35 15.67 4.56 -5.49
C PRO A 35 14.20 4.94 -5.23
N ILE A 36 13.66 4.57 -4.07
CA ILE A 36 12.26 4.83 -3.70
C ILE A 36 11.99 6.34 -3.60
N ILE A 37 12.79 7.06 -2.83
CA ILE A 37 12.55 8.49 -2.58
C ILE A 37 12.78 9.33 -3.84
N ARG A 38 13.71 8.90 -4.71
CA ARG A 38 13.88 9.50 -6.05
C ARG A 38 12.68 9.21 -6.94
N GLY A 39 12.18 7.98 -6.95
CA GLY A 39 10.98 7.61 -7.69
C GLY A 39 9.73 8.37 -7.23
N LEU A 40 9.64 8.72 -5.94
CA LEU A 40 8.57 9.58 -5.40
C LEU A 40 8.65 11.04 -5.89
N GLY A 41 9.79 11.47 -6.47
CA GLY A 41 9.99 12.82 -6.98
C GLY A 41 10.82 13.74 -6.09
N TYR A 42 11.55 13.19 -5.11
CA TYR A 42 12.48 13.96 -4.28
C TYR A 42 13.92 13.85 -4.81
N SER A 43 14.70 14.91 -4.63
CA SER A 43 16.10 14.98 -5.08
C SER A 43 16.98 15.72 -4.07
N ALA A 44 18.28 15.84 -4.32
CA ALA A 44 19.13 16.69 -3.48
C ALA A 44 18.82 18.20 -3.64
N ASP A 45 18.12 18.56 -4.71
CA ASP A 45 17.84 19.93 -5.12
C ASP A 45 16.40 20.34 -4.82
N LYS A 46 16.18 21.66 -4.82
CA LYS A 46 14.85 22.26 -4.76
C LYS A 46 14.09 22.05 -6.08
N PRO A 47 12.74 22.04 -6.08
CA PRO A 47 11.86 22.37 -4.95
C PRO A 47 11.55 21.21 -4.00
N ASN A 48 11.79 19.96 -4.41
CA ASN A 48 11.44 18.75 -3.66
C ASN A 48 12.72 18.10 -3.15
N GLN A 49 13.13 18.50 -1.95
CA GLN A 49 14.48 18.27 -1.46
C GLN A 49 14.53 17.14 -0.43
N ILE A 50 15.58 16.33 -0.52
CA ILE A 50 16.02 15.34 0.45
C ILE A 50 17.06 16.01 1.34
N ILE A 51 16.73 16.17 2.62
CA ILE A 51 17.62 16.74 3.63
C ILE A 51 18.12 15.60 4.51
N ARG A 52 19.44 15.41 4.52
CA ARG A 52 20.13 14.46 5.41
C ARG A 52 20.83 15.18 6.55
N SER A 53 21.10 14.46 7.63
CA SER A 53 21.92 14.96 8.74
C SER A 53 21.40 16.25 9.40
N ARG A 54 20.09 16.51 9.31
CA ARG A 54 19.44 17.65 9.98
C ARG A 54 19.52 17.45 11.49
N LYS A 55 20.26 18.32 12.18
CA LYS A 55 20.34 18.30 13.64
C LYS A 55 19.12 18.99 14.23
N LEU A 56 18.30 18.23 14.94
CA LEU A 56 17.14 18.72 15.68
C LEU A 56 17.50 18.80 17.16
N ILE A 57 17.25 19.93 17.82
CA ILE A 57 17.64 20.10 19.22
C ILE A 57 16.63 19.38 20.11
N HIS A 58 17.07 18.32 20.81
CA HIS A 58 16.21 17.59 21.73
C HIS A 58 15.57 18.56 22.74
N PRO A 59 14.23 18.57 22.83
CA PRO A 59 13.54 19.46 23.74
C PRO A 59 13.88 19.05 25.19
N PHE A 60 14.36 20.01 26.00
CA PHE A 60 14.51 19.89 27.46
C PHE A 60 15.55 18.89 27.99
N VAL A 61 16.83 19.04 27.63
CA VAL A 61 17.92 18.35 28.35
C VAL A 61 18.70 19.33 29.23
N SER A 62 18.49 19.20 30.54
CA SER A 62 19.28 19.86 31.58
C SER A 62 19.86 18.81 32.53
N ILE A 63 21.18 18.84 32.70
CA ILE A 63 21.89 18.01 33.68
C ILE A 63 22.35 18.95 34.80
N GLY A 64 21.60 18.97 35.91
CA GLY A 64 21.76 19.98 36.95
C GLY A 64 21.41 21.39 36.44
N SER A 65 22.24 22.38 36.73
CA SER A 65 22.08 23.77 36.26
C SER A 65 22.62 24.03 34.86
N LYS A 66 23.25 23.05 34.21
CA LYS A 66 23.83 23.20 32.86
C LYS A 66 22.87 22.66 31.80
N ARG A 67 22.46 23.55 30.91
CA ARG A 67 21.75 23.18 29.68
C ARG A 67 22.75 22.57 28.70
N LYS A 68 22.50 21.34 28.23
CA LYS A 68 23.28 20.72 27.14
C LYS A 68 22.39 20.58 25.91
N ASN A 69 22.93 20.95 24.76
CA ASN A 69 22.27 20.68 23.50
C ASN A 69 22.53 19.23 23.12
N ILE A 70 21.52 18.37 23.28
CA ILE A 70 21.49 17.04 22.67
C ILE A 70 20.79 17.19 21.32
N TYR A 71 21.34 16.56 20.29
CA TYR A 71 20.73 16.57 18.98
C TYR A 71 20.19 15.18 18.64
N ILE A 72 19.07 15.16 17.97
CA ILE A 72 18.53 13.98 17.30
C ILE A 72 18.55 14.24 15.79
N ILE A 73 18.79 13.19 15.01
CA ILE A 73 19.05 13.31 13.58
C ILE A 73 18.25 12.22 12.86
N PRO A 74 17.19 12.56 12.10
CA PRO A 74 16.57 11.60 11.19
C PRO A 74 17.53 11.29 10.04
N ASP A 75 17.46 10.08 9.48
CA ASP A 75 18.19 9.75 8.25
C ASP A 75 17.77 10.67 7.09
N TYR A 76 16.45 10.88 6.94
CA TYR A 76 15.88 11.70 5.89
C TYR A 76 14.75 12.60 6.42
N LEU A 77 14.85 13.89 6.08
CA LEU A 77 13.76 14.86 6.14
C LEU A 77 13.47 15.31 4.71
N PHE A 78 12.20 15.29 4.32
CA PHE A 78 11.78 15.72 2.99
C PHE A 78 11.17 17.11 3.06
N GLU A 79 11.52 17.98 2.12
CA GLU A 79 10.91 19.30 1.94
C GLU A 79 10.28 19.41 0.57
N VAL A 80 9.16 20.12 0.49
CA VAL A 80 8.47 20.50 -0.75
C VAL A 80 8.26 22.01 -0.70
N ASN A 81 8.82 22.72 -1.68
CA ASN A 81 8.78 24.18 -1.75
C ASN A 81 9.27 24.87 -0.46
N GLY A 82 10.30 24.30 0.19
CA GLY A 82 10.89 24.82 1.42
C GLY A 82 10.08 24.58 2.70
N LYS A 83 9.05 23.74 2.63
CA LYS A 83 8.25 23.29 3.79
C LYS A 83 8.52 21.82 4.05
N ALA A 84 8.77 21.46 5.33
CA ALA A 84 8.88 20.08 5.76
C ALA A 84 7.62 19.29 5.41
N ALA A 85 7.79 18.12 4.79
CA ALA A 85 6.71 17.30 4.24
C ALA A 85 6.52 16.00 5.03
N TRP A 86 7.58 15.23 5.23
CA TRP A 86 7.59 13.98 6.00
C TRP A 86 9.03 13.58 6.35
N ILE A 87 9.21 12.55 7.18
CA ILE A 87 10.54 12.00 7.55
C ILE A 87 10.60 10.48 7.33
N LEU A 88 11.81 9.96 7.13
CA LEU A 88 12.08 8.52 7.02
C LEU A 88 13.33 8.17 7.83
N ASP A 89 13.24 7.10 8.62
CA ASP A 89 14.37 6.52 9.34
C ASP A 89 14.69 5.12 8.79
N ALA A 90 15.96 4.86 8.48
CA ALA A 90 16.43 3.57 8.01
C ALA A 90 16.85 2.70 9.19
N LYS A 91 16.80 1.38 9.02
CA LYS A 91 17.33 0.42 9.99
C LYS A 91 18.06 -0.70 9.28
N SER A 92 18.87 -1.46 10.04
CA SER A 92 19.46 -2.69 9.51
C SER A 92 18.39 -3.76 9.30
N PRO A 93 18.57 -4.71 8.35
CA PRO A 93 17.57 -5.75 8.05
C PRO A 93 17.16 -6.65 9.22
N ASN A 94 17.97 -6.71 10.28
CA ASN A 94 17.72 -7.53 11.46
C ASN A 94 16.98 -6.78 12.58
N GLU A 95 16.65 -5.49 12.40
CA GLU A 95 15.91 -4.70 13.38
C GLU A 95 14.40 -4.71 13.09
N GLU A 96 13.61 -4.81 14.15
CA GLU A 96 12.15 -4.72 14.08
C GLU A 96 11.71 -3.25 13.95
N ILE A 97 10.90 -2.95 12.94
CA ILE A 97 10.44 -1.57 12.66
C ILE A 97 8.96 -1.34 12.97
N ILE A 98 8.32 -2.27 13.68
CA ILE A 98 6.91 -2.22 14.08
C ILE A 98 6.83 -2.50 15.57
N LYS A 99 6.01 -1.71 16.28
CA LYS A 99 5.82 -1.85 17.74
C LYS A 99 7.16 -1.89 18.50
N SER A 100 8.15 -1.15 18.00
CA SER A 100 9.51 -1.10 18.52
C SER A 100 9.88 0.33 18.93
N LYS A 101 10.97 0.46 19.69
CA LYS A 101 11.58 1.76 20.07
C LYS A 101 11.89 2.65 18.86
N HIS A 102 12.07 2.07 17.67
CA HIS A 102 12.37 2.82 16.45
C HIS A 102 11.16 3.60 15.96
N VAL A 103 9.94 3.08 16.18
CA VAL A 103 8.70 3.82 15.88
C VAL A 103 8.61 5.07 16.74
N GLU A 104 8.89 4.97 18.05
CA GLU A 104 8.91 6.11 18.97
C GLU A 104 9.97 7.15 18.57
N GLN A 105 11.14 6.69 18.13
CA GLN A 105 12.23 7.53 17.64
C GLN A 105 11.80 8.32 16.40
N ALA A 106 11.32 7.64 15.35
CA ALA A 106 10.86 8.29 14.13
C ALA A 106 9.67 9.23 14.40
N TYR A 107 8.71 8.81 15.22
CA TYR A 107 7.61 9.66 15.66
C TYR A 107 8.11 10.95 16.33
N SER A 108 9.11 10.86 17.20
CA SER A 108 9.70 12.04 17.87
C SER A 108 10.28 13.06 16.89
N TYR A 109 10.81 12.61 15.75
CA TYR A 109 11.29 13.49 14.68
C TYR A 109 10.14 14.19 13.99
N ALA A 110 9.07 13.46 13.69
CA ALA A 110 7.91 14.00 12.98
C ALA A 110 7.21 15.11 13.77
N ILE A 111 7.03 14.92 15.08
CA ILE A 111 6.39 15.90 15.96
C ILE A 111 7.34 17.00 16.47
N HIS A 112 8.64 16.91 16.13
CA HIS A 112 9.64 17.86 16.62
C HIS A 112 9.24 19.29 16.26
N SER A 113 9.50 20.24 17.17
CA SER A 113 9.05 21.63 17.01
C SER A 113 9.57 22.33 15.75
N GLU A 114 10.75 21.91 15.28
CA GLU A 114 11.41 22.38 14.05
C GLU A 114 10.93 21.66 12.76
N VAL A 115 10.20 20.55 12.86
CA VAL A 115 9.81 19.69 11.72
C VAL A 115 8.28 19.73 11.52
N ARG A 116 7.51 19.24 12.51
CA ARG A 116 6.03 19.23 12.53
C ARG A 116 5.38 18.73 11.23
N VAL A 117 5.57 17.45 10.93
CA VAL A 117 5.00 16.80 9.74
C VAL A 117 3.98 15.74 10.11
N SER A 118 3.02 15.47 9.23
CA SER A 118 1.96 14.48 9.47
C SER A 118 2.44 13.05 9.34
N PHE A 119 3.45 12.81 8.50
CA PHE A 119 3.86 11.46 8.12
C PHE A 119 5.30 11.15 8.51
N PHE A 120 5.52 9.92 8.94
CA PHE A 120 6.83 9.35 9.13
C PHE A 120 6.89 7.90 8.68
N ALA A 121 8.04 7.46 8.20
CA ALA A 121 8.24 6.10 7.74
C ALA A 121 9.48 5.46 8.36
N LEU A 122 9.45 4.12 8.40
CA LEU A 122 10.61 3.29 8.69
C LEU A 122 10.83 2.29 7.56
N CYS A 123 12.08 1.99 7.27
CA CYS A 123 12.44 0.92 6.35
C CYS A 123 13.72 0.22 6.80
N ASN A 124 13.65 -1.12 6.91
CA ASN A 124 14.80 -1.97 7.23
C ASN A 124 15.27 -2.79 6.01
N GLY A 125 14.77 -2.48 4.82
CA GLY A 125 15.02 -3.24 3.59
C GLY A 125 14.17 -4.50 3.42
N LYS A 126 13.71 -5.13 4.51
CA LYS A 126 12.75 -6.25 4.46
C LYS A 126 11.31 -5.75 4.39
N GLU A 127 11.00 -4.68 5.12
CA GLU A 127 9.68 -4.09 5.25
C GLU A 127 9.74 -2.58 5.09
N PHE A 128 8.62 -2.01 4.67
CA PHE A 128 8.37 -0.57 4.67
C PHE A 128 7.10 -0.29 5.48
N VAL A 129 7.19 0.70 6.37
CA VAL A 129 6.07 1.07 7.24
C VAL A 129 5.90 2.59 7.19
N LEU A 130 4.69 3.05 6.89
CA LEU A 130 4.29 4.45 6.87
C LEU A 130 3.25 4.71 7.95
N TYR A 131 3.43 5.77 8.72
CA TYR A 131 2.53 6.19 9.79
C TYR A 131 2.03 7.62 9.58
N ASP A 132 0.86 7.89 10.14
CA ASP A 132 0.38 9.25 10.43
C ASP A 132 0.50 9.51 11.94
N ILE A 133 1.01 10.67 12.35
CA ILE A 133 1.17 11.05 13.76
C ILE A 133 -0.16 11.03 14.55
N GLN A 134 -1.30 11.10 13.87
CA GLN A 134 -2.64 11.10 14.48
C GLN A 134 -3.16 9.69 14.76
N LYS A 135 -2.47 8.63 14.29
CA LYS A 135 -2.93 7.25 14.42
C LYS A 135 -1.85 6.34 15.02
N PRO A 136 -2.22 5.40 15.90
CA PRO A 136 -1.27 4.44 16.45
C PRO A 136 -0.88 3.36 15.43
N GLU A 137 -1.79 3.00 14.52
CA GLU A 137 -1.56 1.95 13.54
C GLU A 137 -0.95 2.50 12.23
N PRO A 138 -0.11 1.72 11.52
CA PRO A 138 0.43 2.11 10.22
C PRO A 138 -0.66 2.43 9.19
N LEU A 139 -0.41 3.43 8.35
CA LEU A 139 -1.19 3.68 7.13
C LEU A 139 -0.88 2.64 6.06
N LEU A 140 0.40 2.33 5.87
CA LEU A 140 0.88 1.29 4.95
C LEU A 140 1.93 0.46 5.69
N HIS A 141 1.83 -0.86 5.55
CA HIS A 141 2.84 -1.80 6.00
C HIS A 141 2.91 -2.95 5.00
N PHE A 142 4.08 -3.16 4.39
CA PHE A 142 4.28 -4.22 3.43
C PHE A 142 5.74 -4.74 3.40
N PRO A 143 5.95 -6.01 3.04
CA PRO A 143 7.28 -6.51 2.68
C PRO A 143 7.80 -5.73 1.48
N LEU A 144 9.03 -5.22 1.53
CA LEU A 144 9.56 -4.29 0.54
C LEU A 144 9.62 -4.91 -0.87
N ILE A 145 9.80 -6.23 -0.97
CA ILE A 145 9.72 -6.98 -2.24
C ILE A 145 8.36 -6.83 -2.94
N SER A 146 7.31 -6.46 -2.20
CA SER A 146 5.96 -6.22 -2.73
C SER A 146 5.73 -4.76 -3.12
N ILE A 147 6.75 -3.90 -3.12
CA ILE A 147 6.64 -2.49 -3.51
C ILE A 147 5.94 -2.25 -4.86
N PRO A 148 6.01 -3.11 -5.90
CA PRO A 148 5.29 -2.86 -7.15
C PRO A 148 3.78 -2.71 -6.94
N ARG A 149 3.20 -3.48 -6.01
CA ARG A 149 1.78 -3.40 -5.64
C ARG A 149 1.45 -2.16 -4.80
N PHE A 150 2.41 -1.69 -4.00
CA PHE A 150 2.22 -0.57 -3.07
C PHE A 150 2.74 0.76 -3.62
N TRP A 151 3.29 0.78 -4.84
CA TRP A 151 3.90 1.97 -5.42
C TRP A 151 2.90 3.11 -5.59
N GLU A 152 1.75 2.86 -6.23
CA GLU A 152 0.73 3.89 -6.42
C GLU A 152 0.09 4.35 -5.10
N PRO A 153 -0.28 3.45 -4.14
CA PRO A 153 -0.69 3.87 -2.80
C PRO A 153 0.36 4.71 -2.05
N LEU A 154 1.65 4.36 -2.18
CA LEU A 154 2.73 5.11 -1.53
C LEU A 154 2.87 6.51 -2.16
N LYS A 155 2.84 6.58 -3.49
CA LYS A 155 2.95 7.81 -4.28
C LYS A 155 1.74 8.73 -4.08
N SER A 156 0.53 8.18 -3.95
CA SER A 156 -0.68 8.97 -3.71
C SER A 156 -0.64 9.69 -2.35
N ILE A 157 0.16 9.19 -1.40
CA ILE A 157 0.35 9.82 -0.08
C ILE A 157 1.60 10.71 -0.07
N LEU A 158 2.76 10.19 -0.50
CA LEU A 158 4.07 10.81 -0.23
C LEU A 158 4.63 11.63 -1.39
N ALA A 159 4.05 11.58 -2.59
CA ALA A 159 4.54 12.41 -3.69
C ALA A 159 4.42 13.90 -3.34
N PRO A 160 5.35 14.75 -3.81
CA PRO A 160 5.36 16.19 -3.52
C PRO A 160 4.03 16.90 -3.79
N ASP A 161 3.32 16.50 -4.84
CA ASP A 161 2.05 17.09 -5.24
C ASP A 161 0.88 16.73 -4.30
N ASN A 162 1.02 15.67 -3.50
CA ASN A 162 -0.06 15.09 -2.70
C ASN A 162 0.14 15.22 -1.19
N VAL A 163 1.39 15.25 -0.71
CA VAL A 163 1.74 15.07 0.72
C VAL A 163 1.11 16.07 1.68
N PHE A 164 0.68 17.24 1.19
CA PHE A 164 -0.01 18.25 2.01
C PHE A 164 -1.53 18.26 1.88
N THR A 165 -2.09 17.59 0.89
CA THR A 165 -3.52 17.70 0.50
C THR A 165 -4.25 16.38 0.53
N VAL A 166 -3.55 15.26 0.62
CA VAL A 166 -4.15 13.92 0.60
C VAL A 166 -5.03 13.70 1.83
N ASP A 167 -6.31 13.46 1.58
CA ASP A 167 -7.22 12.88 2.58
C ASP A 167 -7.26 11.36 2.38
N TYR A 168 -6.30 10.67 2.99
CA TYR A 168 -6.20 9.21 2.93
C TYR A 168 -7.32 8.51 3.74
N ASN A 169 -8.18 9.24 4.44
CA ASN A 169 -9.38 8.68 5.08
C ASN A 169 -10.58 8.65 4.14
N LYS A 170 -10.53 9.38 3.03
CA LYS A 170 -11.62 9.40 2.05
C LYS A 170 -11.65 8.08 1.29
N LEU A 171 -12.68 7.29 1.56
CA LEU A 171 -12.98 6.09 0.79
C LEU A 171 -13.44 6.46 -0.62
N ALA A 172 -13.05 5.63 -1.59
CA ALA A 172 -13.59 5.68 -2.94
C ALA A 172 -15.07 5.24 -2.93
N LYS A 173 -15.82 5.62 -3.97
CA LYS A 173 -17.25 5.30 -4.07
C LYS A 173 -17.43 3.82 -4.41
N ASP A 174 -18.42 3.15 -3.84
CA ASP A 174 -18.78 1.78 -4.24
C ASP A 174 -19.56 1.77 -5.56
N LEU A 175 -19.06 1.03 -6.55
CA LEU A 175 -19.66 0.95 -7.88
C LEU A 175 -20.99 0.19 -7.87
N GLY A 176 -21.10 -0.89 -7.10
CA GLY A 176 -22.32 -1.71 -7.06
C GLY A 176 -23.51 -0.92 -6.55
N LEU A 177 -23.33 -0.17 -5.45
CA LEU A 177 -24.31 0.76 -4.91
C LEU A 177 -24.65 1.87 -5.91
N HIS A 178 -23.66 2.43 -6.58
CA HIS A 178 -23.87 3.45 -7.58
C HIS A 178 -24.75 2.95 -8.74
N LEU A 179 -24.40 1.81 -9.32
CA LEU A 179 -25.16 1.20 -10.41
C LEU A 179 -26.57 0.77 -9.96
N LYS A 180 -26.72 0.24 -8.74
CA LYS A 180 -28.05 -0.07 -8.18
C LYS A 180 -28.93 1.18 -8.10
N ARG A 181 -28.40 2.32 -7.63
CA ARG A 181 -29.13 3.60 -7.58
C ARG A 181 -29.53 4.12 -8.96
N LEU A 182 -28.78 3.77 -10.00
CA LEU A 182 -29.10 4.10 -11.40
C LEU A 182 -30.09 3.11 -12.05
N GLY A 183 -30.58 2.09 -11.32
CA GLY A 183 -31.55 1.11 -11.83
C GLY A 183 -30.95 -0.07 -12.60
N PHE A 184 -29.63 -0.28 -12.50
CA PHE A 184 -28.94 -1.36 -13.23
C PHE A 184 -29.26 -2.77 -12.69
N GLU A 185 -30.03 -2.89 -11.61
CA GLU A 185 -30.45 -4.18 -11.04
C GLU A 185 -31.30 -5.04 -11.99
N SER A 186 -31.93 -4.42 -12.99
CA SER A 186 -32.70 -5.12 -14.04
C SER A 186 -31.82 -5.81 -15.08
N PHE A 187 -30.55 -5.43 -15.18
CA PHE A 187 -29.60 -6.00 -16.14
C PHE A 187 -28.97 -7.27 -15.55
N HIS A 188 -29.04 -8.35 -16.32
CA HIS A 188 -28.49 -9.64 -15.94
C HIS A 188 -27.06 -9.86 -16.45
N SER A 189 -26.54 -8.92 -17.26
CA SER A 189 -25.19 -8.95 -17.82
C SER A 189 -24.65 -7.52 -17.94
N LEU A 190 -23.53 -7.28 -17.29
CA LEU A 190 -22.74 -6.06 -17.30
C LEU A 190 -21.29 -6.48 -17.53
N ILE A 191 -20.66 -5.94 -18.58
CA ILE A 191 -19.34 -6.38 -19.02
C ILE A 191 -18.30 -5.34 -18.61
N PHE A 192 -17.31 -5.79 -17.84
CA PHE A 192 -16.17 -4.98 -17.41
C PHE A 192 -14.89 -5.55 -18.03
N PRO A 193 -14.36 -4.91 -19.08
CA PRO A 193 -13.12 -5.35 -19.71
C PRO A 193 -11.89 -5.04 -18.85
N ASP A 194 -10.84 -5.83 -19.04
CA ASP A 194 -9.48 -5.59 -18.52
C ASP A 194 -9.39 -5.30 -17.01
N ILE A 195 -10.23 -5.95 -16.20
CA ILE A 195 -10.16 -5.85 -14.75
C ILE A 195 -8.91 -6.58 -14.25
N PRO A 196 -8.00 -5.88 -13.53
CA PRO A 196 -6.82 -6.52 -12.98
C PRO A 196 -7.15 -7.34 -11.75
N ILE A 197 -6.83 -8.63 -11.78
CA ILE A 197 -6.83 -9.48 -10.59
C ILE A 197 -5.49 -9.27 -9.85
N MET A 198 -5.53 -8.52 -8.75
CA MET A 198 -4.40 -8.33 -7.83
C MET A 198 -4.42 -9.31 -6.66
N GLU A 199 -5.61 -9.77 -6.28
CA GLU A 199 -5.81 -10.79 -5.26
C GLU A 199 -7.12 -11.51 -5.46
N ILE A 200 -7.21 -12.73 -4.92
CA ILE A 200 -8.43 -13.52 -4.84
C ILE A 200 -8.56 -14.03 -3.41
N THR A 201 -9.73 -13.80 -2.82
CA THR A 201 -10.04 -14.16 -1.43
C THR A 201 -11.14 -15.21 -1.39
N GLN A 202 -10.97 -16.24 -0.54
CA GLN A 202 -12.05 -17.19 -0.22
C GLN A 202 -13.07 -16.58 0.75
N LEU A 203 -14.35 -16.84 0.51
CA LEU A 203 -15.50 -16.43 1.32
C LEU A 203 -16.41 -17.60 1.75
N ASP A 204 -17.17 -17.30 2.82
CA ASP A 204 -18.46 -17.84 3.28
C ASP A 204 -19.55 -18.24 2.27
N PRO A 205 -20.11 -19.48 2.22
CA PRO A 205 -19.53 -20.77 2.59
C PRO A 205 -18.67 -21.39 1.48
N ASP A 206 -18.89 -21.04 0.21
CA ASP A 206 -18.16 -21.59 -0.95
C ASP A 206 -17.97 -20.54 -2.05
N GLN A 207 -17.77 -19.28 -1.64
CA GLN A 207 -17.61 -18.16 -2.56
C GLN A 207 -16.18 -17.65 -2.62
N TYR A 208 -15.89 -16.84 -3.61
CA TYR A 208 -14.63 -16.15 -3.82
C TYR A 208 -14.93 -14.70 -4.15
N SER A 209 -13.95 -13.84 -3.93
CA SER A 209 -14.05 -12.43 -4.23
C SER A 209 -12.78 -11.90 -4.87
N ILE A 210 -12.94 -10.98 -5.81
CA ILE A 210 -11.89 -10.11 -6.34
C ILE A 210 -12.36 -8.66 -6.27
N SER A 211 -11.43 -7.74 -6.08
CA SER A 211 -11.72 -6.31 -6.07
C SER A 211 -11.01 -5.60 -7.22
N GLY A 212 -11.62 -4.54 -7.73
CA GLY A 212 -11.07 -3.69 -8.78
C GLY A 212 -11.30 -2.21 -8.49
N GLY A 213 -10.45 -1.37 -9.07
CA GLY A 213 -10.64 0.07 -9.13
C GLY A 213 -11.03 0.49 -10.55
N LEU A 214 -12.01 1.36 -10.68
CA LEU A 214 -12.54 1.84 -11.95
C LEU A 214 -12.68 3.36 -11.92
N ILE A 215 -12.35 4.03 -13.03
CA ILE A 215 -12.63 5.45 -13.21
C ILE A 215 -13.87 5.56 -14.10
N VAL A 216 -14.94 6.14 -13.59
CA VAL A 216 -16.18 6.38 -14.31
C VAL A 216 -16.47 7.87 -14.23
N ASN A 217 -16.47 8.57 -15.37
CA ASN A 217 -16.69 10.03 -15.45
C ASN A 217 -15.78 10.82 -14.48
N GLU A 218 -14.46 10.57 -14.54
CA GLU A 218 -13.43 11.23 -13.70
C GLU A 218 -13.52 10.92 -12.20
N GLU A 219 -14.46 10.06 -11.78
CA GLU A 219 -14.63 9.64 -10.41
C GLU A 219 -14.08 8.23 -10.20
N THR A 220 -13.32 8.05 -9.12
CA THR A 220 -12.78 6.75 -8.74
C THR A 220 -13.82 5.95 -7.97
N TYR A 221 -14.10 4.75 -8.47
CA TYR A 221 -14.94 3.75 -7.84
C TYR A 221 -14.13 2.52 -7.47
N MET A 222 -14.53 1.90 -6.37
CA MET A 222 -14.14 0.53 -6.04
C MET A 222 -15.29 -0.40 -6.34
N VAL A 223 -14.96 -1.61 -6.78
CA VAL A 223 -15.93 -2.67 -7.04
C VAL A 223 -15.41 -3.98 -6.48
N THR A 224 -16.32 -4.78 -5.95
CA THR A 224 -16.06 -6.15 -5.52
C THR A 224 -16.90 -7.09 -6.37
N PHE A 225 -16.29 -8.19 -6.83
CA PHE A 225 -16.93 -9.19 -7.65
C PHE A 225 -16.89 -10.53 -6.92
N ASP A 226 -18.06 -10.99 -6.50
CA ASP A 226 -18.24 -12.26 -5.79
C ASP A 226 -18.72 -13.35 -6.74
N PHE A 227 -18.21 -14.55 -6.53
CA PHE A 227 -18.47 -15.68 -7.43
C PHE A 227 -18.31 -17.04 -6.77
N ASP A 228 -18.93 -18.06 -7.35
CA ASP A 228 -18.92 -19.42 -6.82
C ASP A 228 -17.73 -20.25 -7.31
N GLU A 229 -17.66 -21.50 -6.87
CA GLU A 229 -16.62 -22.45 -7.28
C GLU A 229 -16.64 -22.76 -8.79
N ASN A 230 -17.80 -22.71 -9.44
CA ASN A 230 -17.91 -22.99 -10.88
C ASN A 230 -17.27 -21.87 -11.69
N VAL A 231 -17.50 -20.62 -11.31
CA VAL A 231 -16.87 -19.46 -11.91
C VAL A 231 -15.38 -19.41 -11.56
N PHE A 232 -14.99 -19.75 -10.33
CA PHE A 232 -13.58 -19.84 -9.94
C PHE A 232 -12.76 -20.79 -10.84
N LYS A 233 -13.33 -21.95 -11.21
CA LYS A 233 -12.68 -22.91 -12.12
C LYS A 233 -12.30 -22.32 -13.48
N GLN A 234 -12.96 -21.24 -13.92
CA GLN A 234 -12.64 -20.55 -15.17
C GLN A 234 -11.32 -19.78 -15.11
N LEU A 235 -10.82 -19.45 -13.89
CA LEU A 235 -9.52 -18.82 -13.68
C LEU A 235 -8.34 -19.78 -13.87
N LYS A 236 -8.60 -21.09 -14.05
CA LYS A 236 -7.54 -22.07 -14.31
C LYS A 236 -6.80 -21.73 -15.62
N GLY A 237 -5.49 -21.57 -15.52
CA GLY A 237 -4.64 -21.15 -16.64
C GLY A 237 -4.70 -19.65 -16.95
N ILE A 238 -5.50 -18.87 -16.21
CA ILE A 238 -5.45 -17.40 -16.21
C ILE A 238 -4.49 -16.92 -15.13
N ILE A 239 -4.68 -17.43 -13.90
CA ILE A 239 -3.82 -17.14 -12.74
C ILE A 239 -2.74 -18.22 -12.57
N PRO A 240 -1.68 -17.97 -11.77
CA PRO A 240 -0.65 -18.95 -11.47
C PRO A 240 -1.20 -20.25 -10.87
N ASP A 241 -0.69 -21.39 -11.33
CA ASP A 241 -1.18 -22.72 -10.93
C ASP A 241 -1.04 -22.98 -9.42
N ASN A 242 0.00 -22.43 -8.79
CA ASN A 242 0.17 -22.53 -7.34
C ASN A 242 -0.95 -21.79 -6.58
N ALA A 243 -1.32 -20.59 -7.03
CA ALA A 243 -2.43 -19.82 -6.48
C ALA A 243 -3.76 -20.54 -6.70
N PHE A 244 -4.01 -21.06 -7.91
CA PHE A 244 -5.22 -21.81 -8.22
C PHE A 244 -5.36 -23.06 -7.34
N LYS A 245 -4.29 -23.85 -7.20
CA LYS A 245 -4.28 -25.06 -6.35
C LYS A 245 -4.49 -24.70 -4.88
N MET A 246 -3.82 -23.65 -4.40
CA MET A 246 -3.98 -23.17 -3.03
C MET A 246 -5.44 -22.78 -2.74
N LEU A 247 -6.04 -21.95 -3.59
CA LEU A 247 -7.41 -21.48 -3.43
C LEU A 247 -8.47 -22.55 -3.66
N SER A 248 -8.13 -23.66 -4.33
CA SER A 248 -9.03 -24.82 -4.47
C SER A 248 -9.22 -25.59 -3.15
N ILE A 249 -8.38 -25.36 -2.15
CA ILE A 249 -8.43 -26.06 -0.86
C ILE A 249 -9.30 -25.23 0.11
N ARG A 250 -10.44 -25.78 0.51
CA ARG A 250 -11.29 -25.22 1.56
C ARG A 250 -10.87 -25.74 2.93
N ARG A 251 -10.80 -24.85 3.92
CA ARG A 251 -10.52 -25.20 5.32
C ARG A 251 -11.55 -24.54 6.21
N ASN A 252 -12.07 -25.26 7.21
CA ASN A 252 -13.11 -24.72 8.09
C ASN A 252 -12.59 -23.60 9.00
N ASP A 253 -11.32 -23.68 9.39
CA ASP A 253 -10.67 -22.78 10.35
C ASP A 253 -10.11 -21.49 9.71
N LYS A 254 -9.90 -21.47 8.39
CA LYS A 254 -9.24 -20.35 7.74
C LYS A 254 -9.69 -20.16 6.28
N ARG A 255 -9.76 -18.89 5.87
CA ARG A 255 -9.89 -18.50 4.46
C ARG A 255 -8.53 -18.18 3.87
N LEU A 256 -8.31 -18.64 2.65
CA LEU A 256 -7.06 -18.40 1.91
C LEU A 256 -7.21 -17.17 1.01
N VAL A 257 -6.11 -16.46 0.85
CA VAL A 257 -5.98 -15.31 -0.03
C VAL A 257 -4.76 -15.53 -0.91
N ALA A 258 -4.92 -15.47 -2.22
CA ALA A 258 -3.79 -15.36 -3.14
C ALA A 258 -3.57 -13.90 -3.47
N ARG A 259 -2.33 -13.43 -3.34
CA ARG A 259 -1.92 -12.06 -3.67
C ARG A 259 -0.85 -12.12 -4.76
N PHE A 260 -0.99 -11.29 -5.77
CA PHE A 260 -0.05 -11.19 -6.87
C PHE A 260 0.75 -9.89 -6.71
N SER A 261 2.07 -10.00 -6.55
CA SER A 261 2.93 -8.89 -6.12
C SER A 261 3.66 -8.19 -7.26
N ASP A 262 3.90 -8.88 -8.39
CA ASP A 262 4.71 -8.41 -9.51
C ASP A 262 3.91 -8.26 -10.81
N ARG A 263 2.67 -8.76 -10.84
CA ARG A 263 1.88 -8.86 -12.07
C ARG A 263 0.39 -8.80 -11.82
N ASN A 264 -0.31 -8.12 -12.71
CA ASN A 264 -1.77 -8.16 -12.82
C ASN A 264 -2.20 -9.19 -13.86
N PHE A 265 -3.22 -9.97 -13.54
CA PHE A 265 -3.89 -10.86 -14.49
C PHE A 265 -5.16 -10.19 -14.95
N LEU A 266 -5.22 -9.77 -16.21
CA LEU A 266 -6.36 -9.03 -16.74
C LEU A 266 -7.45 -10.01 -17.17
N VAL A 267 -8.68 -9.75 -16.71
CA VAL A 267 -9.87 -10.52 -17.09
C VAL A 267 -11.00 -9.61 -17.51
N THR A 268 -11.78 -10.06 -18.49
CA THR A 268 -13.08 -9.45 -18.75
C THR A 268 -14.13 -10.16 -17.91
N ILE A 269 -14.92 -9.40 -17.17
CA ILE A 269 -15.92 -9.93 -16.23
C ILE A 269 -17.31 -9.64 -16.77
N ASP A 270 -18.13 -10.68 -16.92
CA ASP A 270 -19.59 -10.56 -17.09
C ASP A 270 -20.24 -10.78 -15.74
N CYS A 271 -20.95 -9.79 -15.23
CA CYS A 271 -21.59 -9.84 -13.92
C CYS A 271 -22.97 -9.16 -13.92
N LYS A 272 -23.61 -9.17 -12.75
CA LYS A 272 -24.85 -8.45 -12.45
C LYS A 272 -24.76 -7.82 -11.07
N ILE A 273 -25.65 -6.89 -10.78
CA ILE A 273 -25.76 -6.29 -9.44
C ILE A 273 -26.09 -7.39 -8.43
N GLY A 274 -25.33 -7.45 -7.33
CA GLY A 274 -25.58 -8.38 -6.25
C GLY A 274 -26.85 -8.05 -5.46
N GLN A 275 -27.29 -8.98 -4.63
CA GLN A 275 -28.54 -8.84 -3.87
C GLN A 275 -28.32 -8.40 -2.43
N LYS A 276 -27.18 -8.77 -1.84
CA LYS A 276 -26.87 -8.55 -0.43
C LYS A 276 -25.93 -7.37 -0.27
N LEU A 277 -26.34 -6.40 0.54
CA LEU A 277 -25.44 -5.34 1.01
C LEU A 277 -24.50 -5.92 2.06
N GLU A 278 -23.24 -5.54 1.96
CA GLU A 278 -22.23 -5.83 2.97
C GLU A 278 -21.86 -4.52 3.69
N GLU A 279 -21.49 -4.64 4.96
CA GLU A 279 -21.18 -3.51 5.84
C GLU A 279 -19.99 -3.86 6.73
N ASN A 280 -19.08 -2.90 6.90
CA ASN A 280 -18.02 -2.95 7.88
C ASN A 280 -18.01 -1.66 8.72
N GLU A 281 -17.04 -1.50 9.62
CA GLU A 281 -16.97 -0.33 10.52
C GLU A 281 -16.83 1.03 9.81
N ARG A 282 -16.50 1.04 8.51
CA ARG A 282 -16.18 2.24 7.74
C ARG A 282 -17.12 2.51 6.57
N GLU A 283 -17.70 1.47 5.97
CA GLU A 283 -18.51 1.60 4.76
C GLU A 283 -19.57 0.52 4.62
N ILE A 284 -20.56 0.84 3.78
CA ILE A 284 -21.52 -0.10 3.21
C ILE A 284 -21.20 -0.21 1.72
N PHE A 285 -21.17 -1.42 1.19
CA PHE A 285 -20.87 -1.69 -0.21
C PHE A 285 -21.75 -2.81 -0.76
N LEU A 286 -21.84 -2.90 -2.08
CA LEU A 286 -22.65 -3.91 -2.76
C LEU A 286 -21.78 -4.70 -3.75
N PRO A 287 -21.36 -5.93 -3.40
CA PRO A 287 -20.65 -6.79 -4.34
C PRO A 287 -21.50 -7.08 -5.59
N MET A 288 -20.83 -7.17 -6.74
CA MET A 288 -21.43 -7.66 -7.98
C MET A 288 -21.33 -9.19 -8.02
N SER A 289 -22.34 -9.86 -8.57
CA SER A 289 -22.31 -11.31 -8.79
C SER A 289 -21.75 -11.63 -10.18
N VAL A 290 -20.62 -12.33 -10.24
CA VAL A 290 -20.04 -12.73 -11.53
C VAL A 290 -20.85 -13.87 -12.15
N ASN A 291 -21.19 -13.71 -13.42
CA ASN A 291 -21.77 -14.76 -14.24
C ASN A 291 -20.66 -15.66 -14.82
N LYS A 292 -19.60 -15.05 -15.36
CA LYS A 292 -18.43 -15.74 -15.94
C LYS A 292 -17.26 -14.77 -16.18
N PHE A 293 -16.07 -15.34 -16.35
CA PHE A 293 -14.91 -14.67 -16.93
C PHE A 293 -14.88 -14.92 -18.45
N ILE A 294 -14.71 -13.84 -19.22
CA ILE A 294 -14.59 -13.89 -20.69
C ILE A 294 -13.09 -13.94 -21.04
N LYS A 295 -12.73 -14.86 -21.94
CA LYS A 295 -11.35 -15.10 -22.41
C LYS A 295 -10.99 -14.23 -23.59
#